data_AF-A0A0G1DYR4-F1
#
_entry.id   AF-A0A0G1DYR4-F1
#
_cell.length_a   1.000
_cell.length_b   1.000
_cell.length_c   1.000
_cell.angle_alpha   90.00
_cell.angle_beta   90.00
_cell.angle_gamma   90.00
#
_symmetry.space_group_name_H-M   'P 1'
#
loop_
_entity.id
_entity.type
_entity.pdbx_description
1 polymer ?
#
loop_
_entity_poly.entity_id
_entity_poly.type
_entity_poly.pdbx_seq_one_letter_code
_entity_poly.pdbx_strand_id
1 'polypeptide(L)'
;MADAAQQSGTNATQFVIPDEVANKFPDLVKLIKETESMTDAERNYWFQILPIMTEDQVVKLRGILMKEREQLAKLDNEYEKELKRINDKHAIEWKEFQTKKAREERKAQESVAAVEDQKAQEDILAKLNNA
;
A
#
# COMPACT_ATOMS: atom_id res chain seq x y z
N MET A 1 1.14 -35.37 -31.65
CA MET A 1 -0.30 -35.49 -31.91
C MET A 1 -1.04 -34.99 -30.67
N ALA A 2 -1.83 -33.93 -30.85
CA ALA A 2 -2.93 -33.40 -30.02
C ALA A 2 -2.65 -33.21 -28.51
N ASP A 3 -2.39 -32.00 -28.02
CA ASP A 3 -3.29 -30.83 -27.88
C ASP A 3 -4.37 -31.02 -26.80
N ALA A 4 -4.20 -30.28 -25.70
CA ALA A 4 -5.27 -29.68 -24.90
C ALA A 4 -4.65 -28.89 -23.74
N ALA A 5 -4.26 -27.65 -24.04
CA ALA A 5 -4.20 -26.61 -23.03
C ALA A 5 -5.61 -26.39 -22.48
N GLN A 6 -5.82 -26.61 -21.19
CA GLN A 6 -6.99 -26.05 -20.50
C GLN A 6 -6.57 -24.73 -19.84
N GLN A 7 -6.61 -23.68 -20.67
CA GLN A 7 -7.01 -22.36 -20.22
C GLN A 7 -8.53 -22.40 -19.95
N SER A 8 -8.94 -22.01 -18.74
CA SER A 8 -10.33 -21.64 -18.47
C SER A 8 -10.35 -20.40 -17.60
N GLY A 9 -9.94 -19.27 -18.17
CA GLY A 9 -10.34 -17.96 -17.67
C GLY A 9 -11.75 -17.65 -18.17
N THR A 10 -12.77 -17.82 -17.32
CA THR A 10 -14.10 -17.17 -17.42
C THR A 10 -14.87 -17.36 -16.10
N ASN A 11 -14.58 -16.57 -15.07
CA ASN A 11 -15.52 -16.36 -13.95
C ASN A 11 -16.57 -15.32 -14.37
N ALA A 12 -17.40 -15.69 -15.33
CA ALA A 12 -18.44 -14.82 -15.86
C ALA A 12 -19.73 -15.63 -16.01
N THR A 13 -20.37 -16.01 -14.89
CA THR A 13 -21.81 -16.37 -14.77
C THR A 13 -22.14 -16.97 -13.38
N GLN A 14 -21.88 -16.26 -12.28
CA GLN A 14 -22.48 -16.64 -10.98
C GLN A 14 -23.69 -15.77 -10.59
N PHE A 15 -23.94 -14.70 -11.35
CA PHE A 15 -25.04 -13.79 -11.06
C PHE A 15 -26.18 -13.95 -12.07
N VAL A 16 -27.38 -14.26 -11.58
CA VAL A 16 -28.61 -14.25 -12.38
C VAL A 16 -29.22 -12.87 -12.23
N ILE A 17 -28.92 -11.99 -13.19
CA ILE A 17 -29.42 -10.61 -13.21
C ILE A 17 -30.58 -10.55 -14.20
N PRO A 18 -31.81 -10.21 -13.78
CA PRO A 18 -32.92 -10.00 -14.70
C PRO A 18 -32.62 -8.84 -15.67
N ASP A 19 -33.00 -9.00 -16.94
CA ASP A 19 -32.76 -7.98 -17.99
C ASP A 19 -33.36 -6.62 -17.61
N GLU A 20 -34.50 -6.61 -16.92
CA GLU A 20 -35.12 -5.39 -16.41
C GLU A 20 -34.21 -4.64 -15.43
N VAL A 21 -33.51 -5.34 -14.55
CA VAL A 21 -32.59 -4.75 -13.56
C VAL A 21 -31.33 -4.24 -14.25
N ALA A 22 -30.78 -5.02 -15.18
CA ALA A 22 -29.60 -4.64 -15.96
C ALA A 22 -29.84 -3.35 -16.75
N ASN A 23 -31.05 -3.18 -17.30
CA ASN A 23 -31.41 -2.01 -18.09
C ASN A 23 -31.84 -0.81 -17.23
N LYS A 24 -32.61 -1.02 -16.16
CA LYS A 24 -33.14 0.08 -15.32
C LYS A 24 -32.12 0.61 -14.32
N PHE A 25 -31.24 -0.25 -13.80
CA PHE A 25 -30.35 0.09 -12.68
C PHE A 25 -28.88 -0.31 -12.93
N PRO A 26 -28.25 0.09 -14.05
CA PRO A 26 -26.88 -0.33 -14.37
C PRO A 26 -25.86 0.10 -13.31
N ASP A 27 -26.00 1.31 -12.76
CA ASP A 27 -25.13 1.82 -11.69
C ASP A 27 -25.25 0.97 -10.41
N LEU A 28 -26.46 0.57 -10.05
CA LEU A 28 -26.70 -0.18 -8.82
C LEU A 28 -26.22 -1.64 -8.97
N VAL A 29 -26.38 -2.22 -10.16
CA VAL A 29 -25.79 -3.53 -10.47
C VAL A 29 -24.27 -3.51 -10.28
N LYS A 30 -23.61 -2.44 -10.73
CA LYS A 30 -22.17 -2.27 -10.49
C LYS A 30 -21.86 -2.19 -8.99
N LEU A 31 -22.58 -1.35 -8.24
CA LEU A 31 -22.37 -1.21 -6.79
C LEU A 31 -22.57 -2.54 -6.02
N ILE A 32 -23.59 -3.32 -6.36
CA ILE A 32 -23.87 -4.62 -5.73
C ILE A 32 -22.79 -5.66 -6.07
N LYS A 33 -22.19 -5.60 -7.26
CA LYS A 33 -21.09 -6.50 -7.62
C LYS A 33 -19.76 -6.11 -6.94
N GLU A 34 -19.57 -4.83 -6.67
CA GLU A 34 -18.33 -4.29 -6.09
C GLU A 34 -18.31 -4.27 -4.55
N THR A 35 -19.47 -4.24 -3.89
CA THR A 35 -19.53 -4.21 -2.42
C THR A 35 -18.93 -5.47 -1.78
N GLU A 36 -18.05 -5.27 -0.80
CA GLU A 36 -17.47 -6.34 -0.01
C GLU A 36 -18.39 -6.81 1.13
N SER A 37 -19.47 -6.06 1.39
CA SER A 37 -20.46 -6.33 2.45
C SER A 37 -21.47 -7.42 2.10
N MET A 38 -21.43 -7.96 0.87
CA MET A 38 -22.38 -8.98 0.41
C MET A 38 -21.69 -10.20 -0.18
N THR A 39 -22.18 -11.36 0.21
CA THR A 39 -21.84 -12.66 -0.41
C THR A 39 -22.50 -12.81 -1.79
N ASP A 40 -21.99 -13.74 -2.60
CA ASP A 40 -22.56 -13.98 -3.94
C ASP A 40 -24.03 -14.42 -3.91
N ALA A 41 -24.46 -15.12 -2.84
CA ALA A 41 -25.85 -15.49 -2.64
C ALA A 41 -26.74 -14.27 -2.36
N GLU A 42 -26.28 -13.35 -1.51
CA GLU A 42 -27.00 -12.11 -1.21
C GLU A 42 -27.08 -11.19 -2.42
N ARG A 43 -25.99 -11.07 -3.20
CA ARG A 43 -26.00 -10.30 -4.46
C ARG A 43 -27.07 -10.81 -5.42
N ASN A 44 -27.15 -12.13 -5.59
CA ASN A 44 -28.20 -12.77 -6.39
C ASN A 44 -29.60 -12.47 -5.86
N TYR A 45 -29.81 -12.60 -4.55
CA TYR A 45 -31.07 -12.28 -3.90
C TYR A 45 -31.50 -10.82 -4.15
N TRP A 46 -30.56 -9.87 -4.02
CA TRP A 46 -30.82 -8.47 -4.34
C TRP A 46 -31.21 -8.26 -5.80
N PHE A 47 -30.57 -8.94 -6.76
CA PHE A 47 -30.95 -8.85 -8.17
C PHE A 47 -32.37 -9.38 -8.44
N GLN A 48 -32.82 -10.39 -7.70
CA GLN A 48 -34.19 -10.90 -7.84
C GLN A 48 -35.24 -9.97 -7.20
N ILE A 49 -34.86 -9.21 -6.17
CA ILE A 49 -35.77 -8.31 -5.44
C ILE A 49 -35.82 -6.90 -6.02
N LEU A 50 -34.78 -6.46 -6.74
CA LEU A 50 -34.74 -5.13 -7.36
C LEU A 50 -35.97 -4.78 -8.21
N PRO A 51 -36.56 -5.68 -9.02
CA PRO A 51 -37.78 -5.39 -9.79
C PRO A 51 -39.03 -5.14 -8.94
N ILE A 52 -39.09 -5.70 -7.72
CA ILE A 52 -40.26 -5.61 -6.84
C ILE A 52 -40.12 -4.52 -5.77
N MET A 53 -38.96 -3.87 -5.66
CA MET A 53 -38.74 -2.78 -4.71
C MET A 53 -39.38 -1.48 -5.18
N THR A 54 -39.81 -0.67 -4.22
CA THR A 54 -40.25 0.70 -4.50
C THR A 54 -39.05 1.61 -4.77
N GLU A 55 -39.28 2.72 -5.47
CA GLU A 55 -38.22 3.70 -5.79
C GLU A 55 -37.49 4.19 -4.53
N ASP A 56 -38.22 4.47 -3.45
CA ASP A 56 -37.63 4.89 -2.17
C ASP A 56 -36.70 3.84 -1.56
N GLN A 57 -37.05 2.55 -1.69
CA GLN A 57 -36.22 1.45 -1.20
C GLN A 57 -34.94 1.33 -2.03
N VAL A 58 -35.05 1.46 -3.35
CA VAL A 58 -33.90 1.46 -4.27
C VAL A 58 -32.97 2.64 -3.96
N VAL A 59 -33.51 3.84 -3.72
CA VAL A 59 -32.72 5.02 -3.34
C VAL A 59 -32.00 4.81 -2.01
N LYS A 60 -32.68 4.23 -1.01
CA LYS A 60 -32.05 3.91 0.29
C LYS A 60 -30.91 2.89 0.13
N LEU A 61 -31.14 1.80 -0.60
CA LEU A 61 -30.11 0.79 -0.87
C LEU A 61 -28.90 1.41 -1.58
N ARG A 62 -29.15 2.21 -2.63
CA ARG A 62 -28.10 2.94 -3.35
C ARG A 62 -27.32 3.85 -2.40
N GLY A 63 -28.01 4.59 -1.54
CA GLY A 63 -27.39 5.47 -0.55
C GLY A 63 -26.50 4.75 0.45
N ILE A 64 -26.91 3.56 0.92
CA ILE A 64 -26.12 2.72 1.82
C ILE A 64 -24.83 2.26 1.12
N LEU A 65 -24.96 1.68 -0.08
CA LEU A 65 -23.81 1.15 -0.83
C LEU A 65 -22.82 2.27 -1.24
N MET A 66 -23.32 3.45 -1.58
CA MET A 66 -22.44 4.59 -1.88
C MET A 66 -21.67 5.06 -0.65
N LYS A 67 -22.33 5.17 0.51
CA LYS A 67 -21.67 5.55 1.77
C LYS A 67 -20.62 4.51 2.18
N GLU A 68 -20.93 3.24 2.06
CA GLU A 68 -19.99 2.15 2.34
C GLU A 68 -18.73 2.31 1.48
N ARG A 69 -18.88 2.46 0.16
CA ARG A 69 -17.75 2.67 -0.75
C ARG A 69 -16.92 3.90 -0.39
N GLU A 70 -17.57 5.01 -0.04
CA GLU A 70 -16.88 6.23 0.40
C GLU A 70 -16.11 6.02 1.72
N GLN A 71 -16.68 5.28 2.66
CA GLN A 71 -16.03 4.96 3.92
C GLN A 71 -14.82 4.04 3.73
N LEU A 72 -14.94 3.01 2.88
CA LEU A 72 -13.84 2.13 2.53
C LEU A 72 -12.72 2.90 1.83
N ALA A 73 -13.03 3.71 0.81
CA ALA A 73 -12.04 4.54 0.12
C ALA A 73 -11.34 5.54 1.05
N LYS A 74 -12.08 6.10 2.02
CA LYS A 74 -11.50 6.98 3.03
C LYS A 74 -10.53 6.21 3.94
N LEU A 75 -10.93 5.02 4.38
CA LEU A 75 -10.11 4.17 5.24
C LEU A 75 -8.82 3.75 4.53
N ASP A 76 -8.89 3.33 3.27
CA ASP A 76 -7.72 3.00 2.45
C ASP A 76 -6.77 4.18 2.33
N ASN A 77 -7.30 5.38 2.07
CA ASN A 77 -6.48 6.59 1.98
C ASN A 77 -5.80 6.95 3.31
N GLU A 78 -6.49 6.75 4.44
CA GLU A 78 -5.91 6.94 5.77
C GLU A 78 -4.79 5.92 6.04
N TYR A 79 -4.99 4.65 5.67
CA TYR A 79 -3.96 3.62 5.78
C TYR A 79 -2.74 3.91 4.89
N GLU A 80 -2.93 4.31 3.63
CA GLU A 80 -1.83 4.67 2.72
C GLU A 80 -1.00 5.84 3.27
N LYS A 81 -1.68 6.87 3.81
CA LYS A 81 -1.02 8.02 4.44
C LYS A 81 -0.20 7.60 5.65
N GLU A 82 -0.75 6.75 6.50
CA GLU A 82 -0.06 6.28 7.70
C GLU A 82 1.16 5.41 7.34
N LEU A 83 1.01 4.52 6.36
CA LEU A 83 2.12 3.71 5.87
C LEU A 83 3.25 4.57 5.30
N LYS A 84 2.91 5.59 4.50
CA LYS A 84 3.89 6.54 3.98
C LYS A 84 4.59 7.30 5.12
N ARG A 85 3.84 7.75 6.13
CA ARG A 85 4.39 8.46 7.30
C ARG A 85 5.39 7.59 8.07
N ILE A 86 5.07 6.33 8.29
CA ILE A 86 5.95 5.37 8.96
C ILE A 86 7.22 5.12 8.13
N ASN A 87 7.07 4.90 6.82
CA ASN A 87 8.20 4.69 5.93
C ASN A 87 9.14 5.91 5.87
N ASP A 88 8.57 7.11 5.76
CA ASP A 88 9.33 8.37 5.76
C ASP A 88 10.09 8.54 7.09
N LYS A 89 9.46 8.23 8.22
CA LYS A 89 10.09 8.27 9.54
C LYS A 89 11.29 7.32 9.62
N HIS A 90 11.12 6.06 9.23
CA HIS A 90 12.22 5.08 9.26
C HIS A 90 13.34 5.43 8.28
N ALA A 91 13.02 6.01 7.11
CA ALA A 91 14.03 6.49 6.19
C ALA A 91 14.88 7.62 6.78
N ILE A 92 14.28 8.53 7.57
CA ILE A 92 14.99 9.59 8.29
C ILE A 92 15.86 8.99 9.40
N GLU A 93 15.28 8.14 10.25
CA GLU A 93 16.01 7.48 11.35
C GLU A 93 17.23 6.71 10.83
N TRP A 94 17.08 5.99 9.72
CA TRP A 94 18.18 5.29 9.09
C TRP A 94 19.27 6.23 8.58
N LYS A 95 18.90 7.33 7.91
CA LYS A 95 19.87 8.35 7.45
C LYS A 95 20.62 8.99 8.62
N GLU A 96 19.94 9.31 9.70
CA GLU A 96 20.55 9.85 10.91
C GLU A 96 21.53 8.85 11.53
N PHE A 97 21.14 7.58 11.62
CA PHE A 97 22.00 6.51 12.10
C PHE A 97 23.27 6.35 11.23
N GLN A 98 23.11 6.32 9.91
CA GLN A 98 24.25 6.24 8.98
C GLN A 98 25.17 7.46 9.11
N THR A 99 24.60 8.66 9.23
CA THR A 99 25.37 9.89 9.40
C THR A 99 26.16 9.89 10.71
N LYS A 100 25.54 9.42 11.80
CA LYS A 100 26.20 9.28 13.10
C LYS A 100 27.35 8.27 13.03
N LYS A 101 27.10 7.10 12.44
CA LYS A 101 28.12 6.05 12.26
C LYS A 101 29.31 6.57 11.43
N ALA A 102 29.06 7.22 10.30
CA ALA A 102 30.10 7.80 9.46
C ALA A 102 30.91 8.92 10.16
N ARG A 103 30.29 9.65 11.11
CA ARG A 103 30.99 10.65 11.93
C ARG A 103 31.89 9.98 12.97
N GLU A 104 31.42 8.92 13.62
CA GLU A 104 32.21 8.15 14.58
C GLU A 104 33.40 7.48 13.91
N GLU A 105 33.20 6.88 12.73
CA GLU A 105 34.29 6.29 11.92
C GLU A 105 35.34 7.33 11.52
N ARG A 106 34.93 8.51 11.05
CA ARG A 106 35.87 9.62 10.74
C ARG A 106 36.65 10.07 11.96
N LYS A 107 35.99 10.24 13.10
CA LYS A 107 36.66 10.64 14.35
C LYS A 107 37.67 9.60 14.81
N ALA A 108 37.36 8.32 14.66
CA ALA A 108 38.29 7.23 14.96
C ALA A 108 39.51 7.28 14.03
N GLN A 109 39.31 7.45 12.72
CA GLN A 109 40.39 7.58 11.74
C GLN A 109 41.28 8.80 12.01
N GLU A 110 40.70 9.97 12.29
CA GLU A 110 41.42 11.19 12.66
C GLU A 110 42.27 10.98 13.91
N SER A 111 41.76 10.27 14.92
CA SER A 111 42.52 9.98 16.14
C SER A 111 43.71 9.05 15.90
N VAL A 112 43.57 8.07 15.00
CA VAL A 112 44.67 7.18 14.62
C VAL A 112 45.72 7.96 13.81
N ALA A 113 45.29 8.73 12.81
CA ALA A 113 46.17 9.56 12.00
C ALA A 113 46.95 10.57 12.85
N ALA A 114 46.31 11.21 13.83
CA ALA A 114 46.98 12.17 14.72
C ALA A 114 48.10 11.52 15.56
N VAL A 115 47.94 10.27 16.00
CA VAL A 115 48.98 9.52 16.72
C VAL A 115 50.12 9.13 15.80
N GLU A 116 49.83 8.72 14.56
CA GLU A 116 50.85 8.43 13.54
C GLU A 116 51.65 9.68 13.16
N ASP A 117 50.97 10.81 12.97
CA ASP A 117 51.60 12.11 12.69
C ASP A 117 52.50 12.57 13.84
N GLN A 118 52.07 12.41 15.09
CA GLN A 118 52.91 12.71 16.27
C GLN A 118 54.19 11.87 16.27
N LYS A 119 54.07 10.55 16.05
CA LYS A 119 55.25 9.67 15.99
C LYS A 119 56.19 10.07 14.85
N ALA A 120 55.64 10.36 13.67
CA ALA A 120 56.43 10.80 12.53
C ALA A 120 57.16 12.13 12.81
N GLN A 121 56.50 13.08 13.49
CA GLN A 121 57.12 14.33 13.92
C GLN A 121 58.25 14.11 14.92
N GLU A 122 58.04 13.27 15.93
CA GLU A 122 59.07 12.92 16.92
C GLU A 122 60.29 12.26 16.26
N ASP A 123 60.08 11.32 15.33
CA ASP A 123 61.15 10.67 14.58
C ASP A 123 61.97 11.65 13.73
N ILE A 124 61.30 12.62 13.08
CA ILE A 124 61.98 13.66 12.30
C ILE A 124 62.80 14.58 13.22
N LEU A 125 62.24 14.99 14.36
CA LEU A 125 62.95 15.81 15.35
C LEU A 125 64.19 15.09 15.90
N ALA A 126 64.07 13.79 16.20
CA ALA A 126 65.17 12.98 16.68
C ALA A 126 66.32 12.88 15.65
N LYS A 127 65.99 12.82 14.36
CA LYS A 127 66.97 12.85 13.27
C LYS A 127 67.66 14.21 13.13
N LEU A 128 66.94 15.31 13.33
CA LEU A 128 67.48 16.67 13.27
C LEU A 128 68.42 17.01 14.43
N ASN A 129 68.12 16.51 15.64
CA ASN A 129 68.97 16.76 16.82
C ASN A 129 70.25 15.91 16.89
N ASN A 130 70.37 14.87 16.07
CA ASN A 130 71.56 14.02 15.96
C ASN A 130 72.42 14.33 14.72
N ALA A 131 72.15 15.43 14.02
CA ALA A 131 72.93 15.96 12.89
C ALA A 131 73.68 17.22 13.32
#